data_AF-A0A0F2PJX9-F1
#
_entry.id   AF-A0A0F2PJX9-F1
#
_cell.length_a   1.000
_cell.length_b   1.000
_cell.length_c   1.000
_cell.angle_alpha   90.00
_cell.angle_beta   90.00
_cell.angle_gamma   90.00
#
_symmetry.space_group_name_H-M   'P 1'
#
loop_
_entity.id
_entity.type
_entity.pdbx_description
1 polymer ?
#
loop_
_entity_poly.entity_id
_entity_poly.type
_entity_poly.pdbx_seq_one_letter_code
_entity_poly.pdbx_strand_id
1 'polypeptide(L)'
;MITQALFTKEKNCTVLNGLTVDIKVEENYYSLPPECLFSMAARNNPKRSYLFVSKLIGKHIPVRPRVPFITGFLLASRLAQALNITTDSGVGNDQVEQAAKALADDLKFDMESVIEKPIYHFPGQALFIGFAETATALGHSVFTSFTGNIHYLHTTRENLEGSFDTLYFTEDHCHAPDQRCLISNVELLKGNDLLVLIDDEITTGNTCLNIIKTIQNKFPQKKYAILTILDWRSKAAQEKYSRMERELGLQIEVISLIKGSFYAQGDSPTIDTPLTAPGGFIPKVNVMHQPMDFIYHPTSPGGSKDTYLGYTGRFGITVDNNRDLYREAKRIGHKLAQTRSGARTLCLGTGEFMYIPFLIAQFMGDGVWVQSTTRSPVHPCLKDDYAVKYAIPLEDPFRPDIKNFVYNIPPYYYDEVFIFWERSVQPEQVAPLVLALKRLGITCITFVIFCR
;
A
#
# COMPACT_ATOMS: atom_id res chain seq x y z
N MET A 1 21.66 -9.50 -17.80
CA MET A 1 20.87 -10.32 -18.73
C MET A 1 19.41 -9.98 -18.52
N ILE A 2 18.75 -9.40 -19.54
CA ILE A 2 17.30 -9.20 -19.54
C ILE A 2 16.71 -10.58 -19.81
N THR A 3 16.09 -11.21 -18.82
CA THR A 3 15.28 -12.39 -19.08
C THR A 3 14.00 -11.89 -19.76
N GLN A 4 14.03 -11.76 -21.09
CA GLN A 4 12.82 -11.58 -21.88
C GLN A 4 11.90 -12.76 -21.56
N ALA A 5 10.63 -12.48 -21.24
CA ALA A 5 9.65 -13.53 -21.08
C ALA A 5 9.59 -14.34 -22.39
N LEU A 6 10.09 -15.58 -22.34
CA LEU A 6 10.11 -16.48 -23.49
C LEU A 6 8.71 -16.96 -23.90
N PHE A 7 7.64 -16.54 -23.22
CA PHE A 7 6.26 -16.84 -23.60
C PHE A 7 5.33 -15.68 -23.25
N THR A 8 4.74 -15.06 -24.28
CA THR A 8 3.54 -14.24 -24.12
C THR A 8 2.41 -15.15 -23.65
N LYS A 9 1.84 -14.89 -22.48
CA LYS A 9 0.68 -15.63 -21.95
C LYS A 9 -0.55 -14.74 -22.01
N GLU A 10 -1.59 -15.22 -22.69
CA GLU A 10 -2.91 -14.60 -22.71
C GLU A 10 -3.80 -15.25 -21.64
N LYS A 11 -4.59 -14.43 -20.96
CA LYS A 11 -5.53 -14.85 -19.91
C LYS A 11 -6.83 -14.07 -20.06
N ASN A 12 -7.93 -14.77 -20.30
CA ASN A 12 -9.27 -14.21 -20.23
C ASN A 12 -9.79 -14.33 -18.79
N CYS A 13 -10.23 -13.23 -18.20
CA CYS A 13 -10.84 -13.18 -16.89
C CYS A 13 -12.31 -12.77 -17.01
N THR A 14 -13.23 -13.66 -16.66
CA THR A 14 -14.65 -13.30 -16.48
C THR A 14 -14.81 -12.64 -15.11
N VAL A 15 -15.31 -11.41 -15.08
CA VAL A 15 -15.50 -10.64 -13.83
C VAL A 15 -16.92 -10.85 -13.33
N LEU A 16 -17.92 -10.22 -13.94
CA LEU A 16 -19.34 -10.28 -13.55
C LEU A 16 -20.26 -9.87 -14.70
N ASN A 17 -21.41 -10.52 -14.86
CA ASN A 17 -22.50 -10.14 -15.79
C ASN A 17 -22.03 -9.77 -17.22
N GLY A 18 -21.09 -10.53 -17.79
CA GLY A 18 -20.55 -10.27 -19.12
C GLY A 18 -19.37 -9.31 -19.18
N LEU A 19 -18.99 -8.67 -18.05
CA LEU A 19 -17.73 -7.96 -17.93
C LEU A 19 -16.57 -8.96 -18.01
N THR A 20 -15.73 -8.81 -19.03
CA THR A 20 -14.54 -9.62 -19.27
C THR A 20 -13.32 -8.73 -19.38
N VAL A 21 -12.17 -9.25 -18.95
CA VAL A 21 -10.88 -8.59 -19.05
C VAL A 21 -9.88 -9.57 -19.62
N ASP A 22 -9.38 -9.30 -20.81
CA ASP A 22 -8.31 -10.04 -21.47
C ASP A 22 -6.98 -9.42 -21.12
N ILE A 23 -6.03 -10.24 -20.67
CA ILE A 23 -4.72 -9.81 -20.18
C ILE A 23 -3.65 -10.52 -20.99
N LYS A 24 -2.69 -9.76 -21.50
CA LYS A 24 -1.52 -10.24 -22.21
C LYS A 24 -0.29 -9.84 -21.41
N VAL A 25 0.41 -10.82 -20.84
CA VAL A 25 1.68 -10.59 -20.13
C VAL A 25 2.82 -10.55 -21.14
N GLU A 26 3.59 -9.46 -21.12
CA GLU A 26 4.71 -9.20 -22.03
C GLU A 26 6.06 -9.36 -21.32
N GLU A 27 6.16 -8.94 -20.06
CA GLU A 27 7.35 -9.13 -19.23
C GLU A 27 6.95 -9.61 -17.83
N ASN A 28 7.71 -10.56 -17.29
CA ASN A 28 7.53 -11.10 -15.93
C ASN A 28 8.90 -11.44 -15.35
N TYR A 29 9.46 -10.50 -14.60
CA TYR A 29 10.88 -10.53 -14.24
C TYR A 29 11.29 -11.69 -13.34
N TYR A 30 10.37 -12.13 -12.48
CA TYR A 30 10.61 -13.19 -11.51
C TYR A 30 9.80 -14.46 -11.81
N SER A 31 9.22 -14.56 -13.02
CA SER A 31 8.34 -15.69 -13.41
C SER A 31 7.19 -15.94 -12.42
N LEU A 32 6.66 -14.87 -11.82
CA LEU A 32 5.58 -14.95 -10.83
C LEU A 32 4.25 -15.32 -11.52
N PRO A 33 3.51 -16.33 -11.04
CA PRO A 33 2.19 -16.63 -11.57
C PRO A 33 1.24 -15.42 -11.39
N PRO A 34 0.56 -14.90 -12.44
CA PRO A 34 -0.30 -13.71 -12.30
C PRO A 34 -1.37 -13.85 -11.21
N GLU A 35 -1.88 -15.07 -10.99
CA GLU A 35 -2.83 -15.44 -9.94
C GLU A 35 -2.30 -15.26 -8.51
N CYS A 36 -0.99 -15.19 -8.26
CA CYS A 36 -0.46 -14.83 -6.94
C CYS A 36 -0.42 -13.31 -6.73
N LEU A 37 -0.39 -12.52 -7.80
CA LEU A 37 -0.27 -11.06 -7.74
C LEU A 37 -1.63 -10.37 -7.63
N PHE A 38 -2.61 -10.82 -8.41
CA PHE A 38 -3.93 -10.18 -8.45
C PHE A 38 -5.07 -11.16 -8.73
N SER A 39 -6.29 -10.70 -8.44
CA SER A 39 -7.55 -11.25 -8.95
C SER A 39 -8.41 -10.11 -9.50
N MET A 40 -9.57 -10.42 -10.06
CA MET A 40 -10.46 -9.43 -10.68
C MET A 40 -11.68 -9.14 -9.80
N ALA A 41 -12.10 -7.88 -9.79
CA ALA A 41 -13.39 -7.44 -9.27
C ALA A 41 -13.99 -6.35 -10.15
N ALA A 42 -15.26 -6.02 -9.94
CA ALA A 42 -15.93 -4.89 -10.56
C ALA A 42 -15.95 -3.67 -9.63
N ARG A 43 -15.79 -2.48 -10.21
CA ARG A 43 -15.97 -1.19 -9.51
C ARG A 43 -17.36 -0.64 -9.76
N ASN A 44 -17.86 0.16 -8.83
CA ASN A 44 -19.01 1.02 -9.07
C ASN A 44 -18.60 2.27 -9.86
N ASN A 45 -18.12 2.10 -11.09
CA ASN A 45 -17.72 3.21 -11.95
C ASN A 45 -17.92 2.84 -13.43
N PRO A 46 -18.86 3.48 -14.15
CA PRO A 46 -19.14 3.15 -15.54
C PRO A 46 -17.97 3.44 -16.49
N LYS A 47 -17.05 4.36 -16.14
CA LYS A 47 -15.84 4.65 -16.95
C LYS A 47 -14.71 3.65 -16.71
N ARG A 48 -14.75 2.90 -15.61
CA ARG A 48 -13.73 1.92 -15.22
C ARG A 48 -14.40 0.81 -14.41
N SER A 49 -15.14 -0.06 -15.10
CA SER A 49 -16.00 -1.10 -14.53
C SER A 49 -15.25 -2.27 -13.89
N TYR A 50 -13.95 -2.44 -14.19
CA TYR A 50 -13.09 -3.49 -13.66
C TYR A 50 -12.07 -2.97 -12.63
N LEU A 51 -11.51 -3.89 -11.85
CA LEU A 51 -10.46 -3.66 -10.88
C LEU A 51 -9.51 -4.86 -10.84
N PHE A 52 -8.20 -4.59 -10.98
CA PHE A 52 -7.16 -5.51 -10.55
C PHE A 52 -7.04 -5.42 -9.03
N VAL A 53 -7.44 -6.47 -8.34
CA VAL A 53 -7.37 -6.55 -6.88
C VAL A 53 -6.05 -7.20 -6.51
N SER A 54 -5.09 -6.40 -6.05
CA SER A 54 -3.81 -6.90 -5.56
C SER A 54 -4.00 -7.86 -4.39
N LYS A 55 -3.35 -9.03 -4.49
CA LYS A 55 -3.22 -10.04 -3.44
C LYS A 55 -1.99 -9.84 -2.56
N LEU A 56 -1.26 -8.74 -2.76
CA LEU A 56 0.06 -8.53 -2.16
C LEU A 56 0.08 -7.43 -1.10
N ILE A 57 -0.75 -6.41 -1.24
CA ILE A 57 -0.61 -5.16 -0.47
C ILE A 57 -1.50 -5.08 0.76
N GLY A 58 -2.36 -6.07 1.03
CA GLY A 58 -3.24 -6.03 2.20
C GLY A 58 -4.30 -4.92 2.17
N LYS A 59 -4.84 -4.58 1.00
CA LYS A 59 -5.91 -3.55 0.88
C LYS A 59 -7.30 -4.16 0.88
N HIS A 60 -7.65 -4.90 -0.16
CA HIS A 60 -8.98 -5.51 -0.30
C HIS A 60 -9.00 -6.98 0.14
N ILE A 61 -7.84 -7.63 0.18
CA ILE A 61 -7.67 -9.03 0.55
C ILE A 61 -6.71 -9.06 1.74
N PRO A 62 -7.07 -9.68 2.88
CA PRO A 62 -6.12 -9.95 3.95
C PRO A 62 -4.94 -10.78 3.45
N VAL A 63 -3.72 -10.41 3.83
CA VAL A 63 -2.49 -11.12 3.45
C VAL A 63 -1.68 -11.51 4.68
N ARG A 64 -0.69 -12.40 4.51
CA ARG A 64 0.29 -12.65 5.58
C ARG A 64 1.14 -11.39 5.81
N PRO A 65 1.50 -11.05 7.07
CA PRO A 65 2.27 -9.84 7.39
C PRO A 65 3.52 -9.63 6.53
N ARG A 66 4.21 -10.71 6.15
CA ARG A 66 5.43 -10.69 5.32
C ARG A 66 5.23 -10.35 3.84
N VAL A 67 4.04 -10.59 3.27
CA VAL A 67 3.80 -10.51 1.82
C VAL A 67 4.01 -9.10 1.25
N PRO A 68 3.49 -8.01 1.87
CA PRO A 68 3.77 -6.66 1.40
C PRO A 68 5.27 -6.33 1.41
N PHE A 69 6.01 -6.86 2.38
CA PHE A 69 7.44 -6.60 2.53
C PHE A 69 8.30 -7.35 1.52
N ILE A 70 7.97 -8.62 1.24
CA ILE A 70 8.56 -9.39 0.14
C ILE A 70 8.33 -8.65 -1.18
N THR A 71 7.13 -8.13 -1.39
CA THR A 71 6.78 -7.39 -2.62
C THR A 71 7.61 -6.11 -2.77
N GLY A 72 7.76 -5.33 -1.70
CA GLY A 72 8.61 -4.14 -1.70
C GLY A 72 10.08 -4.48 -1.92
N PHE A 73 10.59 -5.57 -1.33
CA PHE A 73 11.95 -6.05 -1.55
C PHE A 73 12.19 -6.46 -3.01
N LEU A 74 11.25 -7.17 -3.65
CA LEU A 74 11.37 -7.55 -5.07
C LEU A 74 11.38 -6.32 -6.00
N LEU A 75 10.58 -5.29 -5.70
CA LEU A 75 10.60 -4.02 -6.43
C LEU A 75 11.92 -3.26 -6.22
N ALA A 76 12.41 -3.19 -4.98
CA ALA A 76 13.71 -2.61 -4.65
C ALA A 76 14.84 -3.32 -5.41
N SER A 77 14.79 -4.64 -5.50
CA SER A 77 15.75 -5.46 -6.24
C SER A 77 15.74 -5.14 -7.74
N ARG A 78 14.56 -4.89 -8.32
CA ARG A 78 14.44 -4.43 -9.72
C ARG A 78 15.06 -3.05 -9.92
N LEU A 79 14.83 -2.11 -8.98
CA LEU A 79 15.45 -0.79 -9.01
C LEU A 79 16.97 -0.87 -8.89
N ALA A 80 17.48 -1.66 -7.94
CA ALA A 80 18.91 -1.88 -7.75
C ALA A 80 19.56 -2.44 -9.03
N GLN A 81 18.89 -3.40 -9.69
CA GLN A 81 19.35 -3.94 -10.97
C GLN A 81 19.36 -2.89 -12.09
N ALA A 82 18.32 -2.06 -12.21
CA ALA A 82 18.27 -0.99 -13.22
C ALA A 82 19.37 0.05 -13.02
N LEU A 83 19.69 0.36 -11.76
CA LEU A 83 20.74 1.31 -11.37
C LEU A 83 22.15 0.69 -11.32
N ASN A 84 22.29 -0.61 -11.57
CA ASN A 84 23.55 -1.36 -11.42
C ASN A 84 24.16 -1.22 -10.00
N ILE A 85 23.32 -1.18 -8.97
CA ILE A 85 23.78 -1.20 -7.57
C ILE A 85 24.29 -2.60 -7.25
N THR A 86 25.58 -2.70 -6.92
CA THR A 86 26.20 -3.97 -6.56
C THR A 86 25.88 -4.36 -5.12
N THR A 87 25.67 -5.65 -4.90
CA THR A 87 25.65 -6.26 -3.56
C THR A 87 26.92 -7.09 -3.39
N ASP A 88 27.23 -7.51 -2.17
CA ASP A 88 28.21 -8.59 -1.96
C ASP A 88 27.80 -9.78 -2.85
N SER A 89 28.69 -10.15 -3.77
CA SER A 89 28.37 -10.95 -4.96
C SER A 89 28.01 -12.39 -4.59
N GLY A 90 26.71 -12.66 -4.49
CA GLY A 90 26.13 -14.00 -4.26
C GLY A 90 24.88 -13.94 -3.37
N VAL A 91 24.98 -13.27 -2.22
CA VAL A 91 23.90 -13.25 -1.21
C VAL A 91 22.63 -12.57 -1.73
N GLY A 92 22.78 -11.46 -2.47
CA GLY A 92 21.63 -10.71 -2.97
C GLY A 92 20.78 -11.48 -3.99
N ASN A 93 21.41 -12.22 -4.91
CA ASN A 93 20.68 -12.97 -5.93
C ASN A 93 19.90 -14.15 -5.33
N ASP A 94 20.51 -14.87 -4.38
CA ASP A 94 19.87 -15.99 -3.70
C ASP A 94 18.65 -15.53 -2.89
N GLN A 95 18.77 -14.39 -2.18
CA GLN A 95 17.65 -13.82 -1.43
C GLN A 95 16.49 -13.39 -2.33
N VAL A 96 16.78 -12.82 -3.51
CA VAL A 96 15.76 -12.41 -4.47
C VAL A 96 15.01 -13.62 -5.03
N GLU A 97 15.71 -14.69 -5.39
CA GLU A 97 15.08 -15.93 -5.87
C GLU A 97 14.20 -16.57 -4.78
N GLN A 98 14.71 -16.64 -3.54
CA GLN A 98 13.95 -17.15 -2.41
C GLN A 98 12.70 -16.30 -2.12
N ALA A 99 12.83 -14.98 -2.18
CA ALA A 99 11.71 -14.06 -2.01
C ALA A 99 10.63 -14.25 -3.09
N ALA A 100 11.03 -14.42 -4.36
CA ALA A 100 10.10 -14.68 -5.46
C ALA A 100 9.35 -16.01 -5.27
N LYS A 101 10.05 -17.09 -4.90
CA LYS A 101 9.43 -18.40 -4.58
C LYS A 101 8.49 -18.29 -3.38
N ALA A 102 8.91 -17.61 -2.32
CA ALA A 102 8.09 -17.37 -1.14
C ALA A 102 6.79 -16.63 -1.45
N LEU A 103 6.81 -15.71 -2.42
CA LEU A 103 5.62 -15.00 -2.89
C LEU A 103 4.72 -15.88 -3.77
N ALA A 104 5.30 -16.69 -4.66
CA ALA A 104 4.55 -17.56 -5.57
C ALA A 104 3.87 -18.71 -4.84
N ASP A 105 4.55 -19.33 -3.87
CA ASP A 105 4.14 -20.57 -3.22
C ASP A 105 3.65 -20.38 -1.76
N ASP A 106 3.50 -19.13 -1.30
CA ASP A 106 3.17 -18.75 0.10
C ASP A 106 4.09 -19.44 1.14
N LEU A 107 5.39 -19.55 0.85
CA LEU A 107 6.39 -20.16 1.75
C LEU A 107 7.04 -19.13 2.67
N LYS A 108 7.40 -19.48 3.91
CA LYS A 108 8.07 -18.56 4.85
C LYS A 108 9.35 -17.96 4.22
N PHE A 109 9.60 -16.68 4.51
CA PHE A 109 10.82 -15.97 4.10
C PHE A 109 11.25 -15.05 5.24
N ASP A 110 12.54 -15.02 5.52
CA ASP A 110 13.12 -14.23 6.60
C ASP A 110 13.23 -12.75 6.21
N MET A 111 12.12 -12.04 6.35
CA MET A 111 12.10 -10.58 6.16
C MET A 111 12.87 -9.84 7.27
N GLU A 112 13.09 -10.46 8.42
CA GLU A 112 13.79 -9.83 9.55
C GLU A 112 15.22 -9.49 9.15
N SER A 113 15.94 -10.47 8.58
CA SER A 113 17.30 -10.28 8.08
C SER A 113 17.39 -9.20 7.00
N VAL A 114 16.41 -9.11 6.10
CA VAL A 114 16.39 -8.11 5.02
C VAL A 114 16.16 -6.70 5.57
N ILE A 115 15.29 -6.55 6.56
CA ILE A 115 14.97 -5.23 7.15
C ILE A 115 16.09 -4.76 8.09
N GLU A 116 16.67 -5.65 8.90
CA GLU A 116 17.74 -5.29 9.85
C GLU A 116 19.07 -4.98 9.13
N LYS A 117 19.31 -5.65 7.99
CA LYS A 117 20.53 -5.49 7.20
C LYS A 117 20.19 -5.34 5.72
N PRO A 118 19.71 -4.17 5.29
CA PRO A 118 19.39 -3.94 3.89
C PRO A 118 20.64 -4.10 3.02
N ILE A 119 20.51 -4.89 1.96
CA ILE A 119 21.64 -5.30 1.11
C ILE A 119 22.00 -4.27 0.03
N TYR A 120 21.15 -3.27 -0.19
CA TYR A 120 21.38 -2.24 -1.20
C TYR A 120 21.87 -0.95 -0.55
N HIS A 121 22.99 -0.42 -1.05
CA HIS A 121 23.45 0.91 -0.71
C HIS A 121 23.21 1.85 -1.89
N PHE A 122 22.41 2.89 -1.71
CA PHE A 122 22.10 3.83 -2.78
C PHE A 122 23.28 4.80 -3.01
N PRO A 123 23.86 4.86 -4.23
CA PRO A 123 24.97 5.75 -4.52
C PRO A 123 24.45 7.17 -4.80
N GLY A 124 24.36 8.00 -3.75
CA GLY A 124 23.93 9.39 -3.86
C GLY A 124 22.71 9.72 -3.01
N GLN A 125 21.95 10.74 -3.42
CA GLN A 125 20.75 11.19 -2.73
C GLN A 125 19.49 10.77 -3.48
N ALA A 126 18.51 10.19 -2.78
CA ALA A 126 17.21 9.88 -3.37
C ALA A 126 16.02 10.16 -2.45
N LEU A 127 14.88 10.45 -3.07
CA LEU A 127 13.59 10.54 -2.40
C LEU A 127 12.64 9.49 -2.97
N PHE A 128 12.11 8.63 -2.09
CA PHE A 128 11.08 7.65 -2.40
C PHE A 128 9.71 8.23 -2.02
N ILE A 129 8.75 8.23 -2.93
CA ILE A 129 7.39 8.72 -2.71
C ILE A 129 6.38 7.61 -3.00
N GLY A 130 5.74 7.07 -1.96
CA GLY A 130 4.62 6.13 -2.11
C GLY A 130 3.29 6.85 -2.36
N PHE A 131 2.45 6.34 -3.26
CA PHE A 131 1.12 6.92 -3.50
C PHE A 131 0.08 6.39 -2.51
N ALA A 132 -0.66 7.32 -1.90
CA ALA A 132 -1.84 7.00 -1.13
C ALA A 132 -3.00 6.51 -2.02
N GLU A 133 -3.81 5.57 -1.56
CA GLU A 133 -3.71 4.93 -0.23
C GLU A 133 -2.80 3.67 -0.26
N THR A 134 -2.68 3.05 -1.43
CA THR A 134 -2.29 1.64 -1.60
C THR A 134 -0.80 1.38 -1.55
N ALA A 135 -0.01 2.36 -2.00
CA ALA A 135 1.42 2.25 -2.13
C ALA A 135 2.18 2.97 -1.00
N THR A 136 1.50 3.38 0.08
CA THR A 136 2.16 3.88 1.29
C THR A 136 3.00 2.77 1.93
N ALA A 137 2.40 1.64 2.31
CA ALA A 137 3.16 0.50 2.85
C ALA A 137 4.14 -0.10 1.83
N LEU A 138 3.74 -0.17 0.55
CA LEU A 138 4.61 -0.70 -0.50
C LEU A 138 5.85 0.17 -0.69
N GLY A 139 5.69 1.49 -0.81
CA GLY A 139 6.79 2.43 -0.97
C GLY A 139 7.73 2.46 0.24
N HIS A 140 7.18 2.42 1.45
CA HIS A 140 7.99 2.35 2.67
C HIS A 140 8.78 1.03 2.73
N SER A 141 8.18 -0.08 2.29
CA SER A 141 8.89 -1.35 2.17
C SER A 141 10.01 -1.34 1.13
N VAL A 142 9.80 -0.69 -0.03
CA VAL A 142 10.88 -0.51 -1.02
C VAL A 142 12.02 0.27 -0.40
N PHE A 143 11.71 1.42 0.21
CA PHE A 143 12.68 2.28 0.87
C PHE A 143 13.51 1.55 1.93
N THR A 144 12.87 0.68 2.72
CA THR A 144 13.50 -0.11 3.79
C THR A 144 14.56 -1.09 3.26
N SER A 145 14.52 -1.42 1.97
CA SER A 145 15.50 -2.32 1.34
C SER A 145 16.83 -1.62 1.01
N PHE A 146 16.94 -0.31 1.23
CA PHE A 146 18.12 0.49 0.90
C PHE A 146 18.73 1.17 2.14
N THR A 147 20.02 1.45 2.06
CA THR A 147 20.78 2.35 2.93
C THR A 147 21.36 3.51 2.12
N GLY A 148 21.93 4.52 2.79
CA GLY A 148 22.55 5.69 2.17
C GLY A 148 21.79 6.98 2.47
N ASN A 149 22.06 8.04 1.70
CA ASN A 149 21.40 9.34 1.86
C ASN A 149 20.04 9.36 1.17
N ILE A 150 19.10 8.58 1.71
CA ILE A 150 17.77 8.42 1.13
C ILE A 150 16.68 8.78 2.12
N HIS A 151 15.57 9.25 1.58
CA HIS A 151 14.40 9.67 2.34
C HIS A 151 13.15 9.00 1.80
N TYR A 152 12.15 8.83 2.66
CA TYR A 152 10.84 8.34 2.28
C TYR A 152 9.76 9.34 2.65
N LEU A 153 8.86 9.60 1.70
CA LEU A 153 7.65 10.38 1.84
C LEU A 153 6.49 9.55 1.27
N HIS A 154 5.26 9.84 1.67
CA HIS A 154 4.11 9.39 0.90
C HIS A 154 3.10 10.51 0.68
N THR A 155 2.36 10.40 -0.41
CA THR A 155 1.23 11.29 -0.66
C THR A 155 0.12 10.95 0.31
N THR A 156 -0.80 11.87 0.53
CA THR A 156 -1.88 11.75 1.50
C THR A 156 -3.15 12.39 0.98
N ARG A 157 -4.29 11.86 1.38
CA ARG A 157 -5.62 12.46 1.19
C ARG A 157 -6.06 13.26 2.42
N GLU A 158 -5.34 13.16 3.54
CA GLU A 158 -5.54 13.98 4.75
C GLU A 158 -5.30 15.45 4.44
N ASN A 159 -6.29 16.29 4.77
CA ASN A 159 -6.18 17.73 4.64
C ASN A 159 -5.65 18.25 5.98
N LEU A 160 -4.38 18.63 6.01
CA LEU A 160 -3.70 19.08 7.21
C LEU A 160 -3.03 20.41 6.90
N GLU A 161 -3.32 21.40 7.72
CA GLU A 161 -2.74 22.73 7.72
C GLU A 161 -1.57 22.79 8.73
N GLY A 162 -0.65 23.73 8.54
CA GLY A 162 0.50 23.90 9.44
C GLY A 162 1.73 24.45 8.72
N SER A 163 2.87 24.42 9.40
CA SER A 163 4.17 24.91 8.90
C SER A 163 4.82 23.96 7.87
N PHE A 164 4.03 23.38 6.97
CA PHE A 164 4.50 22.45 5.95
C PHE A 164 4.31 23.07 4.57
N ASP A 165 5.30 22.88 3.71
CA ASP A 165 5.04 23.12 2.30
C ASP A 165 4.19 21.98 1.75
N THR A 166 3.29 22.27 0.81
CA THR A 166 2.35 21.27 0.28
C THR A 166 2.34 21.29 -1.24
N LEU A 167 2.61 20.14 -1.84
CA LEU A 167 2.37 19.92 -3.26
C LEU A 167 1.00 19.29 -3.46
N TYR A 168 0.16 19.93 -4.27
CA TYR A 168 -1.18 19.45 -4.62
C TYR A 168 -1.20 18.89 -6.03
N PHE A 169 -1.88 17.77 -6.22
CA PHE A 169 -2.12 17.22 -7.56
C PHE A 169 -3.42 16.43 -7.61
N THR A 170 -3.98 16.34 -8.80
CA THR A 170 -5.26 15.69 -9.08
C THR A 170 -5.05 14.34 -9.77
N GLU A 171 -5.82 13.34 -9.36
CA GLU A 171 -6.10 12.18 -10.21
C GLU A 171 -7.15 12.60 -11.25
N ASP A 172 -7.14 12.01 -12.45
CA ASP A 172 -8.00 12.44 -13.59
C ASP A 172 -9.52 12.21 -13.39
N HIS A 173 -9.97 11.98 -12.17
CA HIS A 173 -11.34 11.61 -11.83
C HIS A 173 -12.03 12.54 -10.83
N CYS A 174 -11.39 13.64 -10.41
CA CYS A 174 -11.99 14.62 -9.49
C CYS A 174 -11.70 16.09 -9.88
N HIS A 175 -12.62 16.98 -9.50
CA HIS A 175 -12.54 18.43 -9.75
C HIS A 175 -11.78 19.21 -8.64
N ALA A 176 -11.32 18.55 -7.58
CA ALA A 176 -10.50 19.11 -6.49
C ALA A 176 -9.24 18.25 -6.27
N PRO A 177 -8.12 18.78 -5.72
CA PRO A 177 -6.90 18.01 -5.50
C PRO A 177 -7.10 16.83 -4.53
N ASP A 178 -7.13 15.63 -5.11
CA ASP A 178 -7.34 14.35 -4.41
C ASP A 178 -6.18 13.95 -3.51
N GLN A 179 -4.96 14.35 -3.88
CA GLN A 179 -3.75 13.98 -3.17
C GLN A 179 -2.83 15.17 -2.94
N ARG A 180 -2.02 15.06 -1.88
CA ARG A 180 -0.97 16.03 -1.56
C ARG A 180 0.24 15.39 -0.93
N CYS A 181 1.39 16.03 -1.05
CA CYS A 181 2.59 15.70 -0.28
C CYS A 181 2.79 16.74 0.81
N LEU A 182 2.83 16.32 2.08
CA LEU A 182 3.11 17.20 3.21
C LEU A 182 4.62 17.25 3.45
N ILE A 183 5.26 18.33 3.03
CA ILE A 183 6.71 18.48 3.04
C ILE A 183 7.10 19.19 4.33
N SER A 184 7.49 18.41 5.33
CA SER A 184 7.95 18.98 6.60
C SER A 184 9.31 19.65 6.52
N ASN A 185 10.12 19.25 5.55
CA ASN A 185 11.41 19.84 5.26
C ASN A 185 11.61 19.91 3.74
N VAL A 186 11.73 21.12 3.19
CA VAL A 186 11.91 21.34 1.73
C VAL A 186 13.20 20.74 1.19
N GLU A 187 14.21 20.50 2.03
CA GLU A 187 15.46 19.86 1.62
C GLU A 187 15.24 18.41 1.18
N LEU A 188 14.14 17.75 1.59
CA LEU A 188 13.76 16.43 1.08
C LEU A 188 13.58 16.41 -0.44
N LEU A 189 13.14 17.52 -1.03
CA LEU A 189 12.87 17.64 -2.46
C LEU A 189 14.01 18.30 -3.24
N LYS A 190 15.11 18.68 -2.60
CA LYS A 190 16.24 19.33 -3.27
C LYS A 190 17.44 18.38 -3.37
N GLY A 191 18.21 18.53 -4.44
CA GLY A 191 19.50 17.85 -4.59
C GLY A 191 19.43 16.34 -4.80
N ASN A 192 18.24 15.76 -5.03
CA ASN A 192 18.13 14.33 -5.27
C ASN A 192 18.71 13.96 -6.65
N ASP A 193 19.57 12.94 -6.67
CA ASP A 193 20.06 12.30 -7.89
C ASP A 193 18.97 11.47 -8.58
N LEU A 194 18.01 10.96 -7.79
CA LEU A 194 16.85 10.21 -8.26
C LEU A 194 15.62 10.46 -7.38
N LEU A 195 14.48 10.71 -8.02
CA LEU A 195 13.18 10.67 -7.35
C LEU A 195 12.45 9.39 -7.75
N VAL A 196 12.10 8.56 -6.77
CA VAL A 196 11.42 7.27 -6.98
C VAL A 196 9.95 7.41 -6.62
N LEU A 197 9.04 7.22 -7.56
CA LEU A 197 7.59 7.17 -7.32
C LEU A 197 7.14 5.71 -7.25
N ILE A 198 6.25 5.37 -6.32
CA ILE A 198 5.79 3.99 -6.13
C ILE A 198 4.27 3.95 -6.14
N ASP A 199 3.71 3.10 -6.99
CA ASP A 199 2.28 2.81 -7.09
C ASP A 199 2.06 1.29 -7.22
N ASP A 200 0.89 0.75 -6.88
CA ASP A 200 0.64 -0.69 -7.00
C ASP A 200 0.31 -1.12 -8.44
N GLU A 201 -0.33 -0.25 -9.23
CA GLU A 201 -0.76 -0.53 -10.60
C GLU A 201 -0.72 0.74 -11.46
N ILE A 202 -0.18 0.63 -12.69
CA ILE A 202 -0.19 1.74 -13.66
C ILE A 202 -0.95 1.34 -14.91
N THR A 203 -1.95 2.14 -15.28
CA THR A 203 -2.76 1.94 -16.52
C THR A 203 -2.62 3.12 -17.48
N THR A 204 -3.17 4.29 -17.15
CA THR A 204 -3.01 5.49 -17.99
C THR A 204 -1.68 6.20 -17.75
N GLY A 205 -1.11 6.04 -16.56
CA GLY A 205 0.12 6.71 -16.10
C GLY A 205 -0.05 8.19 -15.74
N ASN A 206 -1.25 8.74 -15.90
CA ASN A 206 -1.46 10.18 -15.74
C ASN A 206 -1.22 10.66 -14.29
N THR A 207 -1.54 9.87 -13.26
CA THR A 207 -1.24 10.22 -11.86
C THR A 207 0.25 10.48 -11.64
N CYS A 208 1.11 9.60 -12.16
CA CYS A 208 2.56 9.78 -12.11
C CYS A 208 3.01 11.03 -12.88
N LEU A 209 2.48 11.24 -14.08
CA LEU A 209 2.82 12.41 -14.90
C LEU A 209 2.37 13.73 -14.23
N ASN A 210 1.21 13.74 -13.56
CA ASN A 210 0.69 14.92 -12.87
C ASN A 210 1.57 15.29 -11.68
N ILE A 211 1.97 14.33 -10.84
CA ILE A 211 2.89 14.63 -9.73
C ILE A 211 4.27 15.05 -10.24
N ILE A 212 4.80 14.44 -11.31
CA ILE A 212 6.08 14.85 -11.91
C ILE A 212 5.99 16.30 -12.38
N LYS A 213 4.93 16.71 -13.08
CA LYS A 213 4.73 18.11 -13.49
C LYS A 213 4.68 19.06 -12.28
N THR A 214 3.93 18.69 -11.24
CA THR A 214 3.82 19.49 -10.02
C THR A 214 5.18 19.64 -9.32
N ILE A 215 5.96 18.56 -9.22
CA ILE A 215 7.31 18.59 -8.66
C ILE A 215 8.22 19.43 -9.55
N GLN A 216 8.23 19.23 -10.87
CA GLN A 216 9.08 20.00 -11.79
C GLN A 216 8.84 21.50 -11.72
N ASN A 217 7.60 21.94 -11.51
CA ASN A 217 7.28 23.36 -11.40
C ASN A 217 7.86 24.04 -10.15
N LYS A 218 8.13 23.28 -9.08
CA LYS A 218 8.56 23.84 -7.78
C LYS A 218 9.94 23.40 -7.33
N PHE A 219 10.26 22.13 -7.55
CA PHE A 219 11.50 21.46 -7.19
C PHE A 219 12.01 20.62 -8.38
N PRO A 220 12.59 21.25 -9.42
CA PRO A 220 13.05 20.53 -10.60
C PRO A 220 14.03 19.39 -10.27
N GLN A 221 13.75 18.21 -10.81
CA GLN A 221 14.58 17.01 -10.76
C GLN A 221 15.03 16.62 -12.17
N LYS A 222 16.16 15.91 -12.26
CA LYS A 222 16.71 15.42 -13.53
C LYS A 222 16.24 14.02 -13.89
N LYS A 223 16.01 13.16 -12.88
CA LYS A 223 15.73 11.75 -13.07
C LYS A 223 14.61 11.28 -12.15
N TYR A 224 13.71 10.50 -12.74
CA TYR A 224 12.62 9.82 -12.06
C TYR A 224 12.69 8.32 -12.35
N ALA A 225 12.45 7.53 -11.32
CA ALA A 225 12.10 6.12 -11.47
C ALA A 225 10.67 5.93 -10.97
N ILE A 226 9.89 5.07 -11.62
CA ILE A 226 8.54 4.73 -11.19
C ILE A 226 8.47 3.23 -11.01
N LEU A 227 8.18 2.79 -9.80
CA LEU A 227 8.06 1.39 -9.44
C LEU A 227 6.60 0.98 -9.35
N THR A 228 6.25 -0.16 -9.94
CA THR A 228 4.90 -0.71 -9.82
C THR A 228 4.84 -2.23 -9.85
N ILE A 229 3.85 -2.83 -9.18
CA ILE A 229 3.65 -4.27 -9.28
C ILE A 229 3.21 -4.62 -10.72
N LEU A 230 2.25 -3.87 -11.24
CA LEU A 230 1.61 -4.11 -12.54
C LEU A 230 1.71 -2.89 -13.46
N ASP A 231 2.44 -3.02 -14.56
CA ASP A 231 2.45 -2.01 -15.65
C ASP A 231 1.57 -2.47 -16.81
N TRP A 232 0.43 -1.82 -16.97
CA TRP A 232 -0.58 -2.07 -17.99
C TRP A 232 -0.67 -0.95 -19.04
N ARG A 233 0.35 -0.07 -19.11
CA ARG A 233 0.31 1.08 -20.01
C ARG A 233 0.30 0.65 -21.47
N SER A 234 -0.72 1.13 -22.20
CA SER A 234 -0.74 1.07 -23.66
C SER A 234 0.44 1.83 -24.29
N LYS A 235 0.74 1.55 -25.56
CA LYS A 235 1.76 2.30 -26.32
C LYS A 235 1.51 3.82 -26.29
N ALA A 236 0.27 4.25 -26.46
CA ALA A 236 -0.11 5.67 -26.39
C ALA A 236 0.12 6.27 -25.00
N ALA A 237 -0.06 5.48 -23.92
CA ALA A 237 0.26 5.91 -22.57
C ALA A 237 1.78 6.01 -22.36
N GLN A 238 2.56 5.04 -22.85
CA GLN A 238 4.02 5.08 -22.79
C GLN A 238 4.59 6.30 -23.55
N GLU A 239 4.05 6.63 -24.72
CA GLU A 239 4.45 7.83 -25.49
C GLU A 239 4.23 9.15 -24.74
N LYS A 240 3.26 9.23 -23.81
CA LYS A 240 3.08 10.42 -22.96
C LYS A 240 4.30 10.66 -22.08
N TYR A 241 4.94 9.60 -21.58
CA TYR A 241 6.16 9.70 -20.79
C TYR A 241 7.31 10.22 -21.64
N SER A 242 7.53 9.63 -22.82
CA SER A 242 8.59 10.08 -23.74
C SER A 242 8.37 11.48 -24.30
N ARG A 243 7.12 11.97 -24.37
CA ARG A 243 6.85 13.40 -24.65
C ARG A 243 7.25 14.27 -23.48
N MET A 244 6.84 13.92 -22.26
CA MET A 244 7.21 14.67 -21.05
C MET A 244 8.72 14.75 -20.85
N GLU A 245 9.46 13.65 -21.05
CA GLU A 245 10.93 13.63 -20.98
C GLU A 245 11.56 14.68 -21.91
N ARG A 246 11.07 14.76 -23.16
CA ARG A 246 11.53 15.74 -24.15
C ARG A 246 11.11 17.17 -23.81
N GLU A 247 9.88 17.36 -23.38
CA GLU A 247 9.32 18.69 -23.04
C GLU A 247 10.01 19.30 -21.81
N LEU A 248 10.33 18.49 -20.81
CA LEU A 248 10.86 18.97 -19.53
C LEU A 248 12.37 18.71 -19.36
N GLY A 249 13.03 18.07 -20.32
CA GLY A 249 14.47 17.80 -20.29
C GLY A 249 14.89 16.88 -19.13
N LEU A 250 14.09 15.87 -18.82
CA LEU A 250 14.28 14.94 -17.71
C LEU A 250 14.25 13.48 -18.21
N GLN A 251 14.59 12.54 -17.34
CA GLN A 251 14.52 11.09 -17.60
C GLN A 251 13.46 10.44 -16.70
N ILE A 252 12.63 9.56 -17.26
CA ILE A 252 11.65 8.75 -16.53
C ILE A 252 11.84 7.28 -16.90
N GLU A 253 12.28 6.48 -15.93
CA GLU A 253 12.32 5.03 -16.06
C GLU A 253 11.11 4.40 -15.34
N VAL A 254 10.45 3.43 -15.96
CA VAL A 254 9.36 2.68 -15.31
C VAL A 254 9.77 1.22 -15.17
N ILE A 255 9.69 0.73 -13.94
CA ILE A 255 10.19 -0.56 -13.52
C ILE A 255 9.04 -1.31 -12.85
N SER A 256 8.73 -2.51 -13.33
CA SER A 256 7.65 -3.32 -12.77
C SER A 256 8.04 -4.76 -12.47
N LEU A 257 7.18 -5.46 -11.69
CA LEU A 257 7.27 -6.91 -11.53
C LEU A 257 6.67 -7.64 -12.74
N ILE A 258 5.49 -7.18 -13.18
CA ILE A 258 4.84 -7.61 -14.42
C ILE A 258 4.55 -6.41 -15.30
N LYS A 259 4.75 -6.58 -16.61
CA LYS A 259 4.33 -5.63 -17.64
C LYS A 259 3.51 -6.35 -18.70
N GLY A 260 2.51 -5.67 -19.22
CA GLY A 260 1.71 -6.19 -20.30
C GLY A 260 0.66 -5.21 -20.80
N SER A 261 -0.34 -5.77 -21.47
CA SER A 261 -1.51 -5.05 -21.95
C SER A 261 -2.78 -5.76 -21.53
N PHE A 262 -3.89 -5.03 -21.49
CA PHE A 262 -5.20 -5.61 -21.24
C PHE A 262 -6.27 -4.92 -22.08
N TYR A 263 -7.39 -5.61 -22.27
CA TYR A 263 -8.60 -5.10 -22.87
C TYR A 263 -9.78 -5.49 -21.99
N ALA A 264 -10.73 -4.58 -21.80
CA ALA A 264 -11.92 -4.83 -20.99
C ALA A 264 -13.17 -4.55 -21.82
N GLN A 265 -14.16 -5.43 -21.73
CA GLN A 265 -15.44 -5.29 -22.42
C GLN A 265 -16.59 -5.66 -21.48
N GLY A 266 -17.68 -4.91 -21.56
CA GLY A 266 -18.90 -5.12 -20.77
C GLY A 266 -19.15 -3.98 -19.76
N ASP A 267 -20.38 -3.95 -19.25
CA ASP A 267 -20.85 -2.87 -18.38
C ASP A 267 -20.57 -3.16 -16.89
N SER A 268 -20.60 -2.09 -16.09
CA SER A 268 -20.52 -2.20 -14.64
C SER A 268 -21.77 -2.91 -14.10
N PRO A 269 -21.64 -4.05 -13.41
CA PRO A 269 -22.79 -4.72 -12.81
C PRO A 269 -23.34 -3.90 -11.64
N THR A 270 -24.65 -3.82 -11.51
CA THR A 270 -25.32 -3.45 -10.25
C THR A 270 -25.50 -4.71 -9.41
N ILE A 271 -24.91 -4.75 -8.22
CA ILE A 271 -25.13 -5.83 -7.25
C ILE A 271 -25.75 -5.22 -6.00
N ASP A 272 -27.01 -5.55 -5.75
CA ASP A 272 -27.75 -5.18 -4.56
C ASP A 272 -27.90 -6.38 -3.63
N THR A 273 -26.89 -6.65 -2.80
CA THR A 273 -27.12 -7.23 -1.46
C THR A 273 -25.84 -7.26 -0.60
N PRO A 274 -25.77 -6.50 0.50
CA PRO A 274 -24.85 -6.81 1.58
C PRO A 274 -25.35 -8.05 2.33
N LEU A 275 -24.49 -9.06 2.49
CA LEU A 275 -24.76 -10.16 3.41
C LEU A 275 -24.74 -9.63 4.84
N THR A 276 -25.89 -9.69 5.49
CA THR A 276 -26.03 -9.43 6.91
C THR A 276 -25.78 -10.73 7.65
N ALA A 277 -24.74 -10.76 8.47
CA ALA A 277 -24.53 -11.88 9.40
C ALA A 277 -25.51 -11.75 10.58
N PRO A 278 -26.10 -12.87 11.05
CA PRO A 278 -26.96 -12.87 12.23
C PRO A 278 -26.14 -12.43 13.45
N GLY A 279 -26.73 -11.57 14.28
CA GLY A 279 -26.01 -10.85 15.35
C GLY A 279 -25.13 -11.73 16.22
N GLY A 280 -23.94 -11.22 16.57
CA GLY A 280 -23.00 -11.85 17.49
C GLY A 280 -23.11 -11.35 18.94
N PHE A 281 -22.36 -12.01 19.83
CA PHE A 281 -22.17 -11.61 21.22
C PHE A 281 -21.58 -10.19 21.34
N ILE A 282 -21.71 -9.56 22.51
CA ILE A 282 -21.04 -8.27 22.75
C ILE A 282 -19.53 -8.53 22.77
N PRO A 283 -18.74 -7.91 21.87
CA PRO A 283 -17.30 -8.13 21.87
C PRO A 283 -16.66 -7.54 23.13
N LYS A 284 -15.65 -8.21 23.65
CA LYS A 284 -14.70 -7.60 24.59
C LYS A 284 -13.88 -6.56 23.82
N VAL A 285 -13.96 -5.31 24.23
CA VAL A 285 -13.20 -4.21 23.64
C VAL A 285 -12.06 -3.80 24.57
N ASN A 286 -10.83 -3.90 24.10
CA ASN A 286 -9.64 -3.46 24.81
C ASN A 286 -9.04 -2.23 24.12
N VAL A 287 -8.40 -1.36 24.90
CA VAL A 287 -7.61 -0.23 24.37
C VAL A 287 -6.20 -0.34 24.93
N MET A 288 -5.21 -0.32 24.05
CA MET A 288 -3.80 -0.42 24.37
C MET A 288 -3.05 0.78 23.81
N HIS A 289 -2.56 1.64 24.69
CA HIS A 289 -1.67 2.72 24.29
C HIS A 289 -0.24 2.19 24.15
N GLN A 290 0.35 2.38 22.97
CA GLN A 290 1.73 2.06 22.65
C GLN A 290 2.42 3.30 22.06
N PRO A 291 2.66 4.34 22.89
CA PRO A 291 3.24 5.57 22.38
C PRO A 291 4.63 5.35 21.79
N MET A 292 4.94 6.10 20.73
CA MET A 292 6.29 6.27 20.20
C MET A 292 6.62 7.76 20.19
N ASP A 293 7.89 8.12 20.40
CA ASP A 293 8.28 9.50 20.72
C ASP A 293 8.32 10.45 19.51
N PHE A 294 8.40 9.92 18.29
CA PHE A 294 8.45 10.75 17.07
C PHE A 294 7.04 11.12 16.60
N ILE A 295 6.62 12.36 16.90
CA ILE A 295 5.27 12.87 16.64
C ILE A 295 5.27 14.24 15.95
N TYR A 296 4.20 14.53 15.21
CA TYR A 296 3.92 15.82 14.60
C TYR A 296 2.59 16.37 15.14
N HIS A 297 2.48 17.70 15.17
CA HIS A 297 1.27 18.41 15.59
C HIS A 297 0.70 19.29 14.46
N PRO A 298 0.16 18.70 13.38
CA PRO A 298 -0.53 19.46 12.35
C PRO A 298 -1.81 20.09 12.90
N THR A 299 -2.30 21.10 12.18
CA THR A 299 -3.62 21.70 12.39
C THR A 299 -4.60 21.06 11.41
N SER A 300 -5.75 20.59 11.87
CA SER A 300 -6.81 20.11 10.99
C SER A 300 -7.71 21.28 10.51
N PRO A 301 -8.43 21.11 9.38
CA PRO A 301 -9.41 22.07 8.92
C PRO A 301 -10.43 22.37 10.03
N GLY A 302 -10.53 23.63 10.44
CA GLY A 302 -11.30 24.04 11.63
C GLY A 302 -10.44 24.44 12.83
N GLY A 303 -9.12 24.35 12.73
CA GLY A 303 -8.17 24.94 13.68
C GLY A 303 -7.81 24.06 14.88
N SER A 304 -8.27 22.80 14.94
CA SER A 304 -7.86 21.86 15.98
C SER A 304 -6.43 21.39 15.74
N LYS A 305 -5.61 21.32 16.80
CA LYS A 305 -4.30 20.68 16.75
C LYS A 305 -4.47 19.18 16.99
N ASP A 306 -4.05 18.38 16.03
CA ASP A 306 -4.06 16.93 16.12
C ASP A 306 -2.66 16.40 16.34
N THR A 307 -2.52 15.18 16.87
CA THR A 307 -1.23 14.49 17.05
C THR A 307 -1.13 13.33 16.08
N TYR A 308 -0.06 13.29 15.29
CA TYR A 308 0.22 12.23 14.32
C TYR A 308 1.57 11.58 14.59
N LEU A 309 1.66 10.29 14.32
CA LEU A 309 2.91 9.55 14.37
C LEU A 309 3.84 9.93 13.19
N GLY A 310 5.08 10.35 13.51
CA GLY A 310 6.06 10.81 12.53
C GLY A 310 6.71 9.69 11.72
N TYR A 311 6.75 8.46 12.25
CA TYR A 311 7.35 7.31 11.58
C TYR A 311 6.60 6.82 10.32
N THR A 312 5.43 7.38 10.02
CA THR A 312 4.54 6.92 8.94
C THR A 312 5.09 7.20 7.53
N GLY A 313 6.06 8.12 7.39
CA GLY A 313 6.47 8.65 6.10
C GLY A 313 5.59 9.78 5.58
N ARG A 314 4.46 10.08 6.24
CA ARG A 314 3.54 11.16 5.83
C ARG A 314 4.21 12.53 5.76
N PHE A 315 5.15 12.76 6.67
CA PHE A 315 5.88 14.02 6.82
C PHE A 315 7.34 13.93 6.33
N GLY A 316 7.76 12.79 5.80
CA GLY A 316 9.15 12.51 5.49
C GLY A 316 9.88 11.78 6.62
N ILE A 317 10.66 10.76 6.29
CA ILE A 317 11.52 10.01 7.23
C ILE A 317 12.89 9.71 6.62
N THR A 318 13.89 9.56 7.49
CA THR A 318 15.25 9.12 7.14
C THR A 318 15.43 7.62 7.40
N VAL A 319 16.57 7.06 6.97
CA VAL A 319 16.98 5.69 7.28
C VAL A 319 17.09 5.46 8.80
N ASP A 320 17.57 6.46 9.57
CA ASP A 320 17.68 6.33 11.03
C ASP A 320 16.31 6.33 11.70
N ASN A 321 15.38 7.18 11.25
CA ASN A 321 13.99 7.11 11.74
C ASN A 321 13.37 5.72 11.47
N ASN A 322 13.64 5.12 10.31
CA ASN A 322 13.14 3.79 9.98
C ASN A 322 13.76 2.69 10.87
N ARG A 323 15.05 2.81 11.21
CA ARG A 323 15.72 1.91 12.14
C ARG A 323 15.08 1.96 13.54
N ASP A 324 14.75 3.16 14.01
CA ASP A 324 14.09 3.34 15.31
C ASP A 324 12.65 2.81 15.28
N LEU A 325 11.90 3.09 14.21
CA LEU A 325 10.58 2.50 13.98
C LEU A 325 10.63 0.98 14.06
N TYR A 326 11.59 0.35 13.41
CA TYR A 326 11.72 -1.10 13.40
C TYR A 326 11.90 -1.68 14.81
N ARG A 327 12.76 -1.07 15.63
CA ARG A 327 12.98 -1.47 17.03
C ARG A 327 11.68 -1.37 17.85
N GLU A 328 10.97 -0.25 17.72
CA GLU A 328 9.71 -0.04 18.43
C GLU A 328 8.62 -1.00 17.96
N ALA A 329 8.50 -1.23 16.64
CA ALA A 329 7.55 -2.17 16.08
C ALA A 329 7.80 -3.60 16.56
N LYS A 330 9.08 -4.03 16.61
CA LYS A 330 9.48 -5.34 17.14
C LYS A 330 9.12 -5.49 18.63
N ARG A 331 9.44 -4.48 19.45
CA ARG A 331 9.09 -4.44 20.87
C ARG A 331 7.58 -4.54 21.08
N ILE A 332 6.80 -3.76 20.33
CA ILE A 332 5.34 -3.71 20.43
C ILE A 332 4.73 -5.02 19.94
N GLY A 333 5.19 -5.56 18.81
CA GLY A 333 4.64 -6.80 18.26
C GLY A 333 4.83 -7.99 19.20
N HIS A 334 6.00 -8.14 19.83
CA HIS A 334 6.21 -9.16 20.86
C HIS A 334 5.28 -8.98 22.08
N LYS A 335 5.05 -7.74 22.51
CA LYS A 335 4.10 -7.44 23.59
C LYS A 335 2.67 -7.81 23.19
N LEU A 336 2.24 -7.47 21.98
CA LEU A 336 0.91 -7.83 21.49
C LEU A 336 0.75 -9.34 21.32
N ALA A 337 1.81 -10.05 20.92
CA ALA A 337 1.83 -11.52 20.84
C ALA A 337 1.48 -12.17 22.19
N GLN A 338 1.96 -11.60 23.31
CA GLN A 338 1.67 -12.09 24.66
C GLN A 338 0.24 -11.82 25.13
N THR A 339 -0.44 -10.84 24.53
CA THR A 339 -1.85 -10.49 24.84
C THR A 339 -2.86 -11.17 23.92
N ARG A 340 -2.39 -11.71 22.80
CA ARG A 340 -3.17 -12.39 21.78
C ARG A 340 -3.78 -13.65 22.35
N SER A 341 -5.04 -13.92 22.00
CA SER A 341 -5.79 -15.05 22.55
C SER A 341 -6.33 -16.00 21.48
N GLY A 342 -6.38 -15.56 20.23
CA GLY A 342 -6.91 -16.31 19.09
C GLY A 342 -5.83 -16.93 18.20
N ALA A 343 -6.23 -17.96 17.45
CA ALA A 343 -5.37 -18.60 16.45
C ALA A 343 -5.46 -17.91 15.09
N ARG A 344 -6.60 -17.30 14.77
CA ARG A 344 -6.85 -16.51 13.55
C ARG A 344 -7.05 -15.06 13.95
N THR A 345 -6.00 -14.27 13.81
CA THR A 345 -5.97 -12.87 14.21
C THR A 345 -5.88 -11.97 12.98
N LEU A 346 -6.74 -10.94 12.91
CA LEU A 346 -6.63 -9.89 11.90
C LEU A 346 -6.02 -8.62 12.53
N CYS A 347 -4.98 -8.09 11.90
CA CYS A 347 -4.38 -6.80 12.21
C CYS A 347 -4.82 -5.79 11.14
N LEU A 348 -5.66 -4.84 11.52
CA LEU A 348 -6.27 -3.86 10.65
C LEU A 348 -5.59 -2.48 10.79
N GLY A 349 -4.93 -2.02 9.74
CA GLY A 349 -4.54 -0.62 9.57
C GLY A 349 -5.72 0.25 9.15
N THR A 350 -5.55 1.58 9.20
CA THR A 350 -6.63 2.53 8.90
C THR A 350 -6.23 3.47 7.77
N GLY A 351 -6.87 3.30 6.61
CA GLY A 351 -6.59 4.08 5.40
C GLY A 351 -5.13 3.92 4.99
N GLU A 352 -4.41 5.05 5.03
CA GLU A 352 -3.00 5.15 4.66
C GLU A 352 -2.04 4.60 5.74
N PHE A 353 -2.52 4.38 6.98
CA PHE A 353 -1.74 3.86 8.09
C PHE A 353 -1.60 2.32 8.00
N MET A 354 -0.77 1.87 7.08
CA MET A 354 -0.63 0.45 6.73
C MET A 354 0.72 -0.15 7.17
N TYR A 355 1.83 0.54 6.91
CA TYR A 355 3.18 -0.02 7.08
C TYR A 355 3.46 -0.47 8.51
N ILE A 356 3.23 0.44 9.47
CA ILE A 356 3.54 0.23 10.89
C ILE A 356 2.69 -0.92 11.49
N PRO A 357 1.36 -0.95 11.29
CA PRO A 357 0.54 -2.11 11.69
C PRO A 357 1.05 -3.43 11.10
N PHE A 358 1.46 -3.44 9.83
CA PHE A 358 1.90 -4.66 9.16
C PHE A 358 3.28 -5.11 9.67
N LEU A 359 4.15 -4.16 9.99
CA LEU A 359 5.46 -4.42 10.57
C LEU A 359 5.33 -5.01 11.98
N ILE A 360 4.48 -4.41 12.82
CA ILE A 360 4.18 -4.94 14.17
C ILE A 360 3.63 -6.37 14.09
N ALA A 361 2.70 -6.61 13.15
CA ALA A 361 2.07 -7.91 12.94
C ALA A 361 3.06 -9.03 12.57
N GLN A 362 4.23 -8.70 12.00
CA GLN A 362 5.30 -9.70 11.75
C GLN A 362 5.78 -10.37 13.04
N PHE A 363 5.75 -9.65 14.17
CA PHE A 363 6.25 -10.11 15.46
C PHE A 363 5.15 -10.62 16.39
N MET A 364 3.93 -10.80 15.87
CA MET A 364 2.76 -11.30 16.63
C MET A 364 2.58 -12.83 16.58
N GLY A 365 3.48 -13.54 15.88
CA GLY A 365 3.49 -14.99 15.74
C GLY A 365 2.64 -15.52 14.57
N ASP A 366 2.43 -16.84 14.54
CA ASP A 366 1.70 -17.50 13.46
C ASP A 366 0.18 -17.22 13.52
N GLY A 367 -0.51 -17.35 12.38
CA GLY A 367 -1.98 -17.20 12.30
C GLY A 367 -2.47 -15.75 12.20
N VAL A 368 -1.54 -14.80 12.05
CA VAL A 368 -1.84 -13.38 11.86
C VAL A 368 -2.02 -13.06 10.37
N TRP A 369 -3.01 -12.21 10.09
CA TRP A 369 -3.30 -11.64 8.78
C TRP A 369 -3.35 -10.12 8.89
N VAL A 370 -3.00 -9.41 7.82
CA VAL A 370 -3.01 -7.95 7.78
C VAL A 370 -3.87 -7.42 6.65
N GLN A 371 -4.58 -6.33 6.93
CA GLN A 371 -5.31 -5.56 5.94
C GLN A 371 -5.43 -4.09 6.39
N SER A 372 -5.83 -3.17 5.51
CA SER A 372 -6.25 -1.81 5.88
C SER A 372 -7.68 -1.51 5.45
N THR A 373 -8.30 -0.52 6.10
CA THR A 373 -9.49 0.14 5.55
C THR A 373 -9.13 0.93 4.29
N THR A 374 -10.09 1.19 3.41
CA THR A 374 -9.88 2.03 2.21
C THR A 374 -11.12 2.80 1.78
N ARG A 375 -10.92 3.93 1.11
CA ARG A 375 -11.99 4.71 0.47
C ARG A 375 -12.45 4.13 -0.86
N SER A 376 -11.76 3.12 -1.40
CA SER A 376 -12.04 2.57 -2.73
C SER A 376 -13.29 1.66 -2.69
N PRO A 377 -14.40 2.04 -3.35
CA PRO A 377 -15.60 1.20 -3.39
C PRO A 377 -15.42 0.05 -4.40
N VAL A 378 -15.75 -1.16 -3.98
CA VAL A 378 -15.69 -2.38 -4.79
C VAL A 378 -16.97 -3.19 -4.57
N HIS A 379 -17.55 -3.74 -5.63
CA HIS A 379 -18.74 -4.58 -5.49
C HIS A 379 -18.36 -5.93 -4.91
N PRO A 380 -18.96 -6.38 -3.78
CA PRO A 380 -18.77 -7.73 -3.29
C PRO A 380 -19.60 -8.74 -4.08
N CYS A 381 -19.06 -9.94 -4.32
CA CYS A 381 -19.80 -11.05 -4.90
C CYS A 381 -19.31 -12.39 -4.33
N LEU A 382 -20.23 -13.26 -3.90
CA LEU A 382 -19.94 -14.62 -3.45
C LEU A 382 -19.76 -15.58 -4.63
N LYS A 383 -18.73 -15.36 -5.43
CA LYS A 383 -18.25 -16.32 -6.44
C LYS A 383 -16.84 -16.76 -6.08
N ASP A 384 -16.49 -18.00 -6.41
CA ASP A 384 -15.21 -18.57 -5.97
C ASP A 384 -14.01 -17.86 -6.56
N ASP A 385 -14.10 -17.48 -7.83
CA ASP A 385 -13.08 -16.79 -8.63
C ASP A 385 -13.09 -15.25 -8.46
N TYR A 386 -14.05 -14.70 -7.71
CA TYR A 386 -14.19 -13.27 -7.52
C TYR A 386 -13.41 -12.76 -6.31
N ALA A 387 -12.66 -11.66 -6.50
CA ALA A 387 -11.65 -11.21 -5.54
C ALA A 387 -12.22 -10.66 -4.23
N VAL A 388 -13.40 -10.02 -4.27
CA VAL A 388 -14.01 -9.34 -3.11
C VAL A 388 -15.35 -9.98 -2.80
N LYS A 389 -15.40 -10.77 -1.73
CA LYS A 389 -16.57 -11.56 -1.34
C LYS A 389 -17.43 -10.88 -0.27
N TYR A 390 -16.77 -10.14 0.63
CA TYR A 390 -17.41 -9.43 1.74
C TYR A 390 -17.01 -7.96 1.72
N ALA A 391 -17.92 -7.07 2.11
CA ALA A 391 -17.66 -5.64 2.25
C ALA A 391 -18.37 -5.09 3.49
N ILE A 392 -17.64 -4.33 4.29
CA ILE A 392 -18.13 -3.63 5.48
C ILE A 392 -17.97 -2.14 5.20
N PRO A 393 -19.06 -1.38 5.00
CA PRO A 393 -18.99 0.06 4.95
C PRO A 393 -18.77 0.63 6.36
N LEU A 394 -17.92 1.64 6.45
CA LEU A 394 -17.56 2.35 7.67
C LEU A 394 -17.55 3.85 7.39
N GLU A 395 -17.91 4.66 8.37
CA GLU A 395 -17.67 6.11 8.33
C GLU A 395 -16.24 6.39 8.81
N ASP A 396 -15.57 7.35 8.19
CA ASP A 396 -14.28 7.83 8.68
C ASP A 396 -14.49 8.52 10.05
N PRO A 397 -13.81 8.07 11.13
CA PRO A 397 -13.94 8.64 12.46
C PRO A 397 -13.63 10.14 12.57
N PHE A 398 -12.85 10.68 11.63
CA PHE A 398 -12.41 12.08 11.62
C PHE A 398 -13.11 12.91 10.55
N ARG A 399 -13.74 12.26 9.55
CA ARG A 399 -14.45 12.92 8.45
C ARG A 399 -15.74 12.16 8.10
N PRO A 400 -16.83 12.38 8.86
CA PRO A 400 -18.05 11.57 8.71
C PRO A 400 -18.65 11.54 7.29
N ASP A 401 -18.33 12.51 6.44
CA ASP A 401 -18.70 12.57 5.02
C ASP A 401 -17.91 11.61 4.11
N ILE A 402 -16.77 11.10 4.58
CA ILE A 402 -15.93 10.16 3.85
C ILE A 402 -16.26 8.72 4.24
N LYS A 403 -16.72 7.96 3.26
CA LYS A 403 -17.00 6.53 3.39
C LYS A 403 -15.73 5.71 3.20
N ASN A 404 -15.47 4.83 4.17
CA ASN A 404 -14.43 3.80 4.11
C ASN A 404 -15.06 2.40 4.02
N PHE A 405 -14.23 1.44 3.67
CA PHE A 405 -14.60 0.05 3.53
C PHE A 405 -13.51 -0.86 4.11
N VAL A 406 -13.93 -1.99 4.66
CA VAL A 406 -13.07 -3.15 4.88
C VAL A 406 -13.67 -4.33 4.14
N TYR A 407 -12.83 -5.10 3.46
CA TYR A 407 -13.27 -6.16 2.58
C TYR A 407 -12.81 -7.53 3.08
N ASN A 408 -13.49 -8.58 2.65
CA ASN A 408 -13.04 -9.96 2.86
C ASN A 408 -12.78 -10.34 4.33
N ILE A 409 -13.63 -9.87 5.25
CA ILE A 409 -13.75 -10.41 6.60
C ILE A 409 -14.98 -11.33 6.61
N PRO A 410 -14.81 -12.65 6.51
CA PRO A 410 -15.94 -13.58 6.53
C PRO A 410 -16.55 -13.65 7.93
N PRO A 411 -17.88 -13.83 8.05
CA PRO A 411 -18.52 -14.08 9.34
C PRO A 411 -17.91 -15.30 10.05
N TYR A 412 -17.70 -15.17 11.37
CA TYR A 412 -17.20 -16.21 12.27
C TYR A 412 -15.82 -16.80 11.91
N TYR A 413 -15.02 -16.05 11.15
CA TYR A 413 -13.69 -16.52 10.72
C TYR A 413 -12.55 -16.07 11.63
N TYR A 414 -12.50 -14.80 12.03
CA TYR A 414 -11.44 -14.30 12.92
C TYR A 414 -11.86 -14.41 14.38
N ASP A 415 -10.95 -14.89 15.21
CA ASP A 415 -11.18 -15.07 16.65
C ASP A 415 -11.04 -13.71 17.37
N GLU A 416 -10.15 -12.85 16.89
CA GLU A 416 -9.94 -11.50 17.39
C GLU A 416 -9.40 -10.54 16.30
N VAL A 417 -9.57 -9.24 16.53
CA VAL A 417 -9.09 -8.18 15.65
C VAL A 417 -8.30 -7.14 16.44
N PHE A 418 -7.10 -6.81 15.96
CA PHE A 418 -6.32 -5.67 16.41
C PHE A 418 -6.50 -4.52 15.42
N ILE A 419 -6.91 -3.35 15.87
CA ILE A 419 -7.15 -2.17 15.04
C ILE A 419 -6.17 -1.09 15.43
N PHE A 420 -5.35 -0.66 14.48
CA PHE A 420 -4.23 0.24 14.73
C PHE A 420 -4.57 1.66 14.29
N TRP A 421 -4.33 2.64 15.15
CA TRP A 421 -4.62 4.05 14.88
C TRP A 421 -3.38 4.92 15.06
N GLU A 422 -3.03 5.66 14.00
CA GLU A 422 -1.91 6.62 14.01
C GLU A 422 -2.15 7.83 14.92
N ARG A 423 -3.41 8.12 15.27
CA ARG A 423 -3.84 9.26 16.08
C ARG A 423 -4.87 8.81 17.12
N SER A 424 -5.14 9.65 18.12
CA SER A 424 -6.14 9.35 19.17
C SER A 424 -7.56 9.25 18.59
N VAL A 425 -8.33 8.27 19.05
CA VAL A 425 -9.74 8.05 18.70
C VAL A 425 -10.61 8.00 19.96
N GLN A 426 -11.81 8.58 19.89
CA GLN A 426 -12.81 8.51 20.95
C GLN A 426 -13.73 7.29 20.76
N PRO A 427 -14.27 6.71 21.85
CA PRO A 427 -15.17 5.56 21.77
C PRO A 427 -16.35 5.74 20.82
N GLU A 428 -16.95 6.94 20.79
CA GLU A 428 -18.11 7.25 19.95
C GLU A 428 -17.75 7.20 18.47
N GLN A 429 -16.53 7.64 18.11
CA GLN A 429 -16.08 7.68 16.72
C GLN A 429 -15.82 6.29 16.15
N VAL A 430 -15.46 5.31 16.99
CA VAL A 430 -15.18 3.93 16.58
C VAL A 430 -16.33 2.96 16.84
N ALA A 431 -17.42 3.42 17.48
CA ALA A 431 -18.60 2.60 17.76
C ALA A 431 -19.20 1.94 16.50
N PRO A 432 -19.34 2.62 15.34
CA PRO A 432 -19.83 1.97 14.12
C PRO A 432 -18.97 0.79 13.67
N LEU A 433 -17.64 0.90 13.80
CA LEU A 433 -16.70 -0.17 13.47
C LEU A 433 -16.86 -1.35 14.43
N VAL A 434 -16.97 -1.11 15.74
CA VAL A 434 -17.22 -2.16 16.73
C VAL A 434 -18.53 -2.88 16.44
N LEU A 435 -19.60 -2.15 16.11
CA LEU A 435 -20.89 -2.72 15.75
C LEU A 435 -20.82 -3.56 14.48
N ALA A 436 -20.06 -3.13 13.48
CA ALA A 436 -19.87 -3.88 12.25
C ALA A 436 -19.09 -5.18 12.48
N LEU A 437 -17.99 -5.15 13.24
CA LEU A 437 -17.20 -6.34 13.59
C LEU A 437 -17.98 -7.31 14.47
N LYS A 438 -18.82 -6.80 15.40
CA LYS A 438 -19.75 -7.60 16.20
C LYS A 438 -20.68 -8.43 15.32
N ARG A 439 -21.22 -7.85 14.24
CA ARG A 439 -22.13 -8.57 13.32
C ARG A 439 -21.42 -9.76 12.66
N LEU A 440 -20.11 -9.68 12.47
CA LEU A 440 -19.30 -10.77 11.93
C LEU A 440 -18.90 -11.83 12.95
N GLY A 441 -19.39 -11.75 14.19
CA GLY A 441 -19.10 -12.73 15.24
C GLY A 441 -17.71 -12.59 15.88
N ILE A 442 -17.04 -11.45 15.66
CA ILE A 442 -15.75 -11.16 16.33
C ILE A 442 -16.02 -10.91 17.81
N THR A 443 -15.36 -11.68 18.67
CA THR A 443 -15.59 -11.65 20.13
C THR A 443 -14.58 -10.81 20.90
N CYS A 444 -13.42 -10.51 20.32
CA CYS A 444 -12.37 -9.70 20.95
C CYS A 444 -11.84 -8.66 19.96
N ILE A 445 -11.89 -7.39 20.36
CA ILE A 445 -11.39 -6.25 19.57
C ILE A 445 -10.41 -5.49 20.43
N THR A 446 -9.19 -5.26 19.92
CA THR A 446 -8.15 -4.51 20.63
C THR A 446 -7.74 -3.31 19.78
N PHE A 447 -7.99 -2.10 20.29
CA PHE A 447 -7.49 -0.86 19.69
C PHE A 447 -6.06 -0.61 20.15
N VAL A 448 -5.14 -0.42 19.21
CA VAL A 448 -3.73 -0.09 19.47
C VAL A 448 -3.50 1.35 19.01
N ILE A 449 -3.21 2.25 19.95
CA ILE A 449 -3.13 3.70 19.71
C ILE A 449 -1.70 4.19 19.99
N PHE A 450 -1.10 4.88 19.02
CA PHE A 450 0.30 5.33 19.08
C PHE A 450 0.48 6.79 19.52
N CYS A 451 -0.54 7.62 19.39
CA CYS A 451 -0.51 8.98 19.91
C CYS A 451 -1.42 9.11 21.15
N ARG A 452 -1.15 10.13 21.97
CA ARG A 452 -2.02 10.51 23.08
C ARG A 452 -2.73 11.80 22.74
#